data_AF-A0AAN8FNZ8-F1
#
_entry.id   AF-A0AAN8FNZ8-F1
#
_cell.length_a   1.000
_cell.length_b   1.000
_cell.length_c   1.000
_cell.angle_alpha   90.00
_cell.angle_beta   90.00
_cell.angle_gamma   90.00
#
_symmetry.space_group_name_H-M   'P 1'
#
loop_
_entity.id
_entity.type
_entity.pdbx_description
1 polymer ?
#
loop_
_entity_poly.entity_id
_entity_poly.type
_entity_poly.pdbx_seq_one_letter_code
_entity_poly.pdbx_strand_id
1 'polypeptide(L)'
;MLSFQGLLCADRDPFKCDKDGKCAPGLRCDHGTCVLRTDCPMLSMPRMKSGCVMLTTVDERGCPMPKIVCSKENLKCGSIYCEPGFECDHDKTVCIPRRDCPNIALPKKEGCTDKMALDEYDCLVPVRNCKSPKPLRAKRQQTSTTEKPNNGWCIFLDHGKDGCGWV
;
A
#
# COMPACT_ATOMS: atom_id res chain seq x y z
N MET A 1 6.50 33.61 -49.72
CA MET A 1 5.16 33.72 -49.09
C MET A 1 5.06 32.61 -48.06
N LEU A 2 5.26 32.94 -46.78
CA LEU A 2 5.14 32.01 -45.66
C LEU A 2 3.71 32.12 -45.11
N SER A 3 2.87 31.15 -45.44
CA SER A 3 1.52 31.05 -44.86
C SER A 3 1.64 30.46 -43.46
N PHE A 4 1.67 31.34 -42.45
CA PHE A 4 1.38 30.99 -41.07
C PHE A 4 -0.10 30.61 -40.98
N GLN A 5 -0.44 29.32 -41.13
CA GLN A 5 -1.71 28.82 -40.64
C GLN A 5 -1.63 28.84 -39.11
N GLY A 6 -2.17 29.91 -38.52
CA GLY A 6 -2.43 30.00 -37.09
C GLY A 6 -3.30 28.84 -36.67
N LEU A 7 -2.71 27.91 -35.93
CA LEU A 7 -3.42 26.89 -35.19
C LEU A 7 -4.21 27.62 -34.10
N LEU A 8 -5.50 27.88 -34.37
CA LEU A 8 -6.45 28.37 -33.38
C LEU A 8 -6.60 27.28 -32.31
N CYS A 9 -5.75 27.35 -31.28
CA CYS A 9 -6.10 26.82 -29.97
C CYS A 9 -7.37 27.56 -29.55
N ALA A 10 -8.54 26.97 -29.80
CA ALA A 10 -9.76 27.44 -29.20
C ALA A 10 -9.52 27.40 -27.69
N ASP A 11 -9.43 28.59 -27.08
CA ASP A 11 -9.49 28.83 -25.64
C ASP A 11 -10.80 28.27 -25.08
N ARG A 12 -10.93 26.94 -25.04
CA ARG A 12 -11.92 26.28 -24.20
C ARG A 12 -11.39 26.38 -22.79
N ASP A 13 -11.66 27.54 -22.18
CA ASP A 13 -11.57 27.71 -20.74
C ASP A 13 -12.29 26.51 -20.09
N PRO A 14 -11.56 25.63 -19.37
CA PRO A 14 -12.11 24.38 -18.84
C PRO A 14 -13.23 24.63 -17.83
N PHE A 15 -13.39 25.88 -17.38
CA PHE A 15 -14.43 26.32 -16.46
C PHE A 15 -15.62 26.97 -17.17
N LYS A 16 -15.66 27.04 -18.51
CA LYS A 16 -16.82 27.54 -19.25
C LYS A 16 -17.61 26.42 -19.88
N CYS A 17 -18.93 26.54 -19.84
CA CYS A 17 -19.80 25.59 -20.51
C CYS A 17 -19.57 25.66 -22.03
N ASP A 18 -19.65 24.50 -22.68
CA ASP A 18 -19.66 24.47 -24.14
C ASP A 18 -20.99 25.00 -24.72
N LYS A 19 -21.08 25.04 -26.05
CA LYS A 19 -22.26 25.55 -26.76
C LYS A 19 -23.54 24.75 -26.48
N ASP A 20 -23.40 23.52 -26.01
CA ASP A 20 -24.50 22.63 -25.65
C ASP A 20 -24.82 22.67 -24.15
N GLY A 21 -24.17 23.57 -23.40
CA GLY A 21 -24.32 23.70 -21.95
C GLY A 21 -23.67 22.54 -21.18
N LYS A 22 -22.71 21.83 -21.76
CA LYS A 22 -22.01 20.70 -21.16
C LYS A 22 -20.63 21.10 -20.65
N CYS A 23 -20.18 20.33 -19.67
CA CYS A 23 -18.90 20.48 -19.00
C CYS A 23 -18.16 19.14 -18.98
N ALA A 24 -16.88 19.17 -18.59
CA ALA A 24 -16.11 17.95 -18.37
C ALA A 24 -16.76 17.06 -17.28
N PRO A 25 -16.48 15.74 -17.26
CA PRO A 25 -17.02 14.83 -16.26
C PRO A 25 -16.77 15.31 -14.82
N GLY A 26 -17.78 15.21 -13.96
CA GLY A 26 -17.72 15.71 -12.58
C GLY A 26 -18.00 17.22 -12.43
N LEU A 27 -18.26 17.92 -13.53
CA LEU A 27 -18.71 19.30 -13.54
C LEU A 27 -20.14 19.40 -14.07
N ARG A 28 -20.89 20.41 -13.62
CA ARG A 28 -22.19 20.79 -14.18
C ARG A 28 -22.14 22.24 -14.63
N CYS A 29 -22.89 22.56 -15.67
CA CYS A 29 -23.03 23.94 -16.10
C CYS A 29 -23.99 24.68 -15.17
N ASP A 30 -23.51 25.74 -14.54
CA ASP A 30 -24.29 26.65 -13.72
C ASP A 30 -24.02 28.07 -14.18
N HIS A 31 -25.05 28.76 -14.68
CA HIS A 31 -24.95 30.13 -15.22
C HIS A 31 -23.79 30.35 -16.23
N GLY A 32 -23.53 29.38 -17.12
CA GLY A 32 -22.47 29.46 -18.12
C GLY A 32 -21.05 29.11 -17.62
N THR A 33 -20.93 28.72 -16.35
CA THR A 33 -19.69 28.27 -15.71
C THR A 33 -19.77 26.80 -15.31
N CYS A 34 -18.71 26.04 -15.54
CA CYS A 34 -18.59 24.66 -15.11
C CYS A 34 -18.19 24.62 -13.63
N VAL A 35 -19.13 24.25 -12.77
CA VAL A 35 -18.91 24.11 -11.32
C VAL A 35 -18.83 22.64 -10.94
N LEU A 36 -18.07 22.35 -9.88
CA LEU A 36 -17.93 20.99 -9.37
C LEU A 36 -19.29 20.44 -8.94
N ARG A 37 -19.59 19.22 -9.34
CA ARG A 37 -20.75 18.47 -8.85
C ARG A 37 -20.50 18.00 -7.42
N THR A 38 -21.20 18.62 -6.48
CA THR A 38 -21.15 18.25 -5.06
C THR A 38 -21.83 16.92 -4.76
N ASP A 39 -22.62 16.40 -5.71
CA ASP A 39 -23.24 15.09 -5.64
C ASP A 39 -22.32 13.95 -6.11
N CYS A 40 -21.19 14.28 -6.76
CA CYS A 40 -20.19 13.29 -7.11
C CYS A 40 -19.27 12.98 -5.91
N PRO A 41 -18.84 11.71 -5.76
CA PRO A 41 -17.94 11.34 -4.67
C PRO A 41 -16.60 12.07 -4.83
N MET A 42 -16.05 12.56 -3.71
CA MET A 42 -14.70 13.12 -3.70
C MET A 42 -13.69 12.00 -3.98
N LEU A 43 -12.96 12.13 -5.08
CA LEU A 43 -11.95 11.16 -5.47
C LEU A 43 -10.63 11.50 -4.77
N SER A 44 -10.27 10.72 -3.75
CA SER A 44 -8.88 10.70 -3.27
C SER A 44 -8.05 9.80 -4.17
N MET A 45 -6.80 10.18 -4.42
CA MET A 45 -5.87 9.35 -5.20
C MET A 45 -5.48 8.13 -4.33
N PRO A 46 -5.83 6.89 -4.72
CA PRO A 46 -5.43 5.71 -3.96
C PRO A 46 -3.94 5.43 -4.17
N ARG A 47 -3.32 4.79 -3.17
CA ARG A 47 -1.97 4.22 -3.31
C ARG A 47 -2.05 3.00 -4.23
N MET A 48 -1.32 3.03 -5.34
CA MET A 48 -1.37 1.99 -6.36
C MET A 48 -0.24 0.97 -6.18
N LYS A 49 -0.45 -0.28 -6.62
CA LYS A 49 0.61 -1.30 -6.74
C LYS A 49 1.45 -1.06 -8.00
N SER A 50 2.60 -1.74 -8.09
CA SER A 50 3.47 -1.61 -9.25
C SER A 50 2.79 -2.15 -10.51
N GLY A 51 2.88 -1.43 -11.62
CA GLY A 51 2.23 -1.82 -12.88
C GLY A 51 0.71 -1.62 -12.90
N CYS A 52 0.16 -0.90 -11.92
CA CYS A 52 -1.24 -0.49 -11.92
C CYS A 52 -1.38 0.96 -12.37
N VAL A 53 -2.34 1.21 -13.24
CA VAL A 53 -2.72 2.55 -13.70
C VAL A 53 -4.14 2.86 -13.27
N MET A 54 -4.39 4.10 -12.87
CA MET A 54 -5.74 4.58 -12.59
C MET A 54 -6.34 5.16 -13.87
N LEU A 55 -7.43 4.55 -14.33
CA LEU A 55 -8.26 5.07 -15.39
C LEU A 55 -9.47 5.78 -14.78
N THR A 56 -9.87 6.90 -15.38
CA THR A 56 -11.12 7.56 -15.01
C THR A 56 -12.23 7.11 -15.97
N THR A 57 -13.31 6.61 -15.40
CA THR A 57 -14.54 6.26 -16.13
C THR A 57 -15.66 7.16 -15.63
N VAL A 58 -16.73 7.30 -16.41
CA VAL A 58 -17.86 8.15 -16.03
C VAL A 58 -19.05 7.25 -15.71
N ASP A 59 -19.70 7.47 -14.57
CA ASP A 59 -20.94 6.76 -14.21
C ASP A 59 -22.15 7.28 -15.00
N GLU A 60 -23.31 6.64 -14.86
CA GLU A 60 -24.55 7.06 -15.54
C GLU A 60 -25.00 8.47 -15.18
N ARG A 61 -24.55 8.99 -14.03
CA ARG A 61 -24.87 10.34 -13.56
C ARG A 61 -23.88 11.37 -14.11
N GLY A 62 -22.83 10.98 -14.82
CA GLY A 62 -21.79 11.91 -15.29
C GLY A 62 -20.67 12.16 -14.28
N CYS A 63 -20.60 11.39 -13.19
CA CYS A 63 -19.56 11.50 -12.18
C CYS A 63 -18.32 10.67 -12.55
N PRO A 64 -17.11 11.20 -12.31
CA PRO A 64 -15.88 10.47 -12.54
C PRO A 64 -15.74 9.38 -11.47
N MET A 65 -15.36 8.19 -11.89
CA MET A 65 -15.11 7.02 -11.06
C MET A 65 -13.76 6.41 -11.42
N PRO A 66 -12.84 6.28 -10.45
CA PRO A 66 -11.53 5.72 -10.67
C PRO A 66 -11.64 4.20 -10.82
N LYS A 67 -10.95 3.66 -11.82
CA LYS A 67 -10.82 2.24 -12.09
C LYS A 67 -9.34 1.89 -12.16
N ILE A 68 -8.87 1.06 -11.24
CA ILE A 68 -7.47 0.62 -11.21
C ILE A 68 -7.33 -0.60 -12.12
N VAL A 69 -6.39 -0.53 -13.07
CA VAL A 69 -6.08 -1.62 -13.99
C VAL A 69 -4.61 -1.98 -13.87
N CYS A 70 -4.33 -3.21 -13.48
CA CYS A 70 -2.98 -3.73 -13.32
C CYS A 70 -2.63 -4.66 -14.48
N SER A 71 -1.50 -4.40 -15.14
CA SER A 71 -1.01 -5.21 -16.25
C SER A 71 0.52 -5.24 -16.24
N LYS A 72 1.10 -6.37 -16.67
CA LYS A 72 2.55 -6.48 -16.88
C LYS A 72 3.06 -5.51 -17.95
N GLU A 73 2.20 -5.11 -18.89
CA GLU A 73 2.56 -4.15 -19.92
C GLU A 73 2.84 -2.76 -19.35
N ASN A 74 2.20 -2.39 -18.24
CA ASN A 74 2.44 -1.13 -17.55
C ASN A 74 3.82 -1.09 -16.85
N LEU A 75 4.49 -2.24 -16.70
CA LEU A 75 5.86 -2.33 -16.18
C LEU A 75 6.91 -2.22 -17.29
N LYS A 76 6.49 -2.15 -18.56
CA LYS A 76 7.40 -2.13 -19.70
C LYS A 76 8.14 -0.78 -19.75
N CYS A 77 9.46 -0.85 -19.78
CA CYS A 77 10.35 0.28 -19.90
C CYS A 77 11.28 0.06 -21.10
N GLY A 78 10.90 0.58 -22.27
CA GLY A 78 11.60 0.27 -23.52
C GLY A 78 11.52 -1.22 -23.86
N SER A 79 12.66 -1.92 -23.82
CA SER A 79 12.78 -3.36 -24.09
C SER A 79 12.82 -4.23 -22.83
N ILE A 80 12.79 -3.64 -21.62
CA ILE A 80 12.83 -4.37 -20.35
C ILE A 80 11.51 -4.20 -19.58
N TYR A 81 11.31 -5.04 -18.57
CA TYR A 81 10.20 -4.92 -17.63
C TYR A 81 10.76 -4.61 -16.24
N CYS A 82 10.22 -3.58 -15.59
CA CYS A 82 10.64 -3.20 -14.24
C CYS A 82 10.09 -4.20 -13.21
N GLU A 83 10.91 -4.50 -12.20
CA GLU A 83 10.49 -5.29 -11.05
C GLU A 83 9.55 -4.49 -10.15
N PRO A 84 8.72 -5.16 -9.31
CA PRO A 84 7.89 -4.47 -8.33
C PRO A 84 8.73 -3.57 -7.41
N GLY A 85 8.25 -2.37 -7.13
CA GLY A 85 8.97 -1.32 -6.39
C GLY A 85 9.76 -0.35 -7.26
N PHE A 86 9.82 -0.61 -8.56
CA PHE A 86 10.39 0.28 -9.55
C PHE A 86 9.34 0.74 -10.55
N GLU A 87 9.50 1.97 -11.05
CA GLU A 87 8.75 2.54 -12.15
C GLU A 87 9.69 2.90 -13.31
N CYS A 88 9.14 3.01 -14.53
CA CYS A 88 9.91 3.40 -15.69
C CYS A 88 10.11 4.91 -15.73
N ASP A 89 11.36 5.36 -15.77
CA ASP A 89 11.70 6.70 -16.23
C ASP A 89 11.64 6.71 -17.77
N HIS A 90 10.55 7.24 -18.34
CA HIS A 90 10.34 7.26 -19.79
C HIS A 90 11.35 8.11 -20.55
N ASP A 91 12.02 9.07 -19.90
CA ASP A 91 13.03 9.92 -20.54
C ASP A 91 14.35 9.17 -20.74
N LYS A 92 14.71 8.30 -19.79
CA LYS A 92 15.98 7.57 -19.78
C LYS A 92 15.83 6.09 -20.11
N THR A 93 14.61 5.57 -20.17
CA THR A 93 14.30 4.14 -20.30
C THR A 93 14.98 3.28 -19.23
N VAL A 94 15.01 3.77 -17.99
CA VAL A 94 15.60 3.09 -16.83
C VAL A 94 14.54 2.86 -15.76
N CYS A 95 14.59 1.70 -15.10
CA CYS A 95 13.76 1.42 -13.94
C CYS A 95 14.33 2.13 -12.70
N ILE A 96 13.56 3.04 -12.12
CA ILE A 96 13.93 3.81 -10.93
C ILE A 96 12.99 3.45 -9.76
N PRO A 97 13.42 3.57 -8.50
CA PRO A 97 12.52 3.36 -7.37
C PRO A 97 11.29 4.26 -7.49
N ARG A 98 10.13 3.70 -7.17
CA ARG A 98 8.85 4.42 -7.26
C ARG A 98 8.86 5.73 -6.47
N ARG A 99 8.55 6.84 -7.14
CA ARG A 99 8.54 8.18 -6.53
C ARG A 99 7.40 8.40 -5.54
N ASP A 100 6.32 7.64 -5.65
CA ASP A 100 5.17 7.72 -4.74
C ASP A 100 5.37 6.92 -3.43
N CYS A 101 6.45 6.15 -3.35
CA CYS A 101 6.83 5.42 -2.16
C CYS A 101 7.68 6.29 -1.21
N PRO A 102 7.50 6.18 0.12
CA PRO A 102 8.31 6.91 1.07
C PRO A 102 9.74 6.35 1.08
N ASN A 103 10.72 7.22 0.85
CA ASN A 103 12.13 6.86 0.95
C ASN A 103 12.60 6.95 2.40
N ILE A 104 12.50 5.85 3.15
CA ILE A 104 12.84 5.79 4.58
C ILE A 104 14.20 5.11 4.73
N ALA A 105 15.13 5.80 5.40
CA ALA A 105 16.40 5.20 5.85
C ALA A 105 16.35 4.99 7.36
N LEU A 106 16.56 3.75 7.82
CA LEU A 106 16.61 3.47 9.25
C LEU A 106 17.98 3.82 9.85
N PRO A 107 18.06 4.39 11.05
CA PRO A 107 19.32 4.68 11.72
C PRO A 107 20.01 3.39 12.13
N LYS A 108 21.33 3.25 11.87
CA LYS A 108 22.09 2.02 12.16
C LYS A 108 21.92 1.59 13.62
N LYS A 109 21.71 0.28 13.85
CA LYS A 109 21.59 -0.32 15.18
C LYS A 109 22.46 -1.56 15.28
N GLU A 110 23.32 -1.59 16.31
CA GLU A 110 24.19 -2.74 16.56
C GLU A 110 23.38 -4.02 16.82
N GLY A 111 23.85 -5.14 16.27
CA GLY A 111 23.17 -6.44 16.39
C GLY A 111 21.91 -6.62 15.54
N CYS A 112 21.56 -5.62 14.71
CA CYS A 112 20.46 -5.69 13.77
C CYS A 112 20.95 -5.60 12.31
N THR A 113 20.26 -6.29 11.41
CA THR A 113 20.50 -6.22 9.97
C THR A 113 19.26 -5.66 9.31
N ASP A 114 19.44 -4.61 8.50
CA ASP A 114 18.38 -4.00 7.72
C ASP A 114 18.37 -4.64 6.32
N LYS A 115 17.20 -5.08 5.86
CA LYS A 115 16.98 -5.62 4.51
C LYS A 115 15.85 -4.85 3.84
N MET A 116 15.94 -4.63 2.54
CA MET A 116 14.82 -4.06 1.79
C MET A 116 13.81 -5.17 1.49
N ALA A 117 12.53 -4.89 1.71
CA ALA A 117 11.42 -5.76 1.36
C ALA A 117 10.30 -4.92 0.72
N LEU A 118 9.40 -5.57 0.00
CA LEU A 118 8.22 -4.93 -0.58
C LEU A 118 7.09 -4.92 0.45
N ASP A 119 6.39 -3.78 0.57
CA ASP A 119 5.15 -3.68 1.34
C ASP A 119 3.93 -4.13 0.53
N GLU A 120 2.73 -3.94 1.07
CA GLU A 120 1.47 -4.30 0.41
C GLU A 120 1.17 -3.51 -0.88
N TYR A 121 1.86 -2.39 -1.12
CA TYR A 121 1.76 -1.56 -2.33
C TYR A 121 2.97 -1.73 -3.27
N ASP A 122 3.80 -2.74 -3.01
CA ASP A 122 5.09 -2.97 -3.66
C ASP A 122 6.07 -1.81 -3.46
N CYS A 123 6.01 -1.06 -2.37
CA CYS A 123 7.04 -0.08 -2.03
C CYS A 123 8.24 -0.75 -1.34
N LEU A 124 9.45 -0.36 -1.73
CA LEU A 124 10.68 -0.83 -1.10
C LEU A 124 10.84 -0.18 0.29
N VAL A 125 10.61 -0.97 1.34
CA VAL A 125 10.72 -0.54 2.74
C VAL A 125 11.85 -1.28 3.47
N PRO A 126 12.61 -0.60 4.34
CA PRO A 126 13.63 -1.26 5.15
C PRO A 126 12.97 -2.05 6.31
N VAL A 127 13.22 -3.35 6.35
CA VAL A 127 12.82 -4.26 7.44
C VAL A 127 14.04 -4.59 8.29
N ARG A 128 13.94 -4.30 9.58
CA ARG A 128 15.01 -4.51 10.56
C ARG A 128 14.85 -5.86 11.26
N ASN A 129 15.83 -6.74 11.09
CA ASN A 129 15.91 -8.00 11.80
C ASN A 129 17.02 -7.93 12.86
N CYS A 130 16.62 -7.88 14.12
CA CYS A 130 17.55 -7.94 15.25
C CYS A 130 17.68 -9.39 15.73
N LYS A 131 18.91 -9.86 15.97
CA LYS A 131 19.07 -11.12 16.70
C LYS A 131 18.56 -10.90 18.12
N SER A 132 17.53 -11.62 18.53
CA SER A 132 17.14 -11.61 19.95
C SER A 132 18.32 -12.13 20.76
N PRO A 133 18.64 -11.50 21.91
CA PRO A 133 19.54 -12.15 22.86
C PRO A 133 18.89 -13.49 23.19
N LYS A 134 19.63 -14.59 22.95
CA LYS A 134 19.20 -15.94 23.34
C LYS A 134 18.63 -15.85 24.75
N PRO A 135 17.45 -16.42 25.06
CA PRO A 135 17.02 -16.52 26.44
C PRO A 135 18.14 -17.25 27.18
N LEU A 136 18.74 -16.58 28.16
CA LEU A 136 19.65 -17.20 29.10
C LEU A 136 18.91 -18.41 29.64
N ARG A 137 19.32 -19.60 29.21
CA ARG A 137 18.87 -20.89 29.72
C ARG A 137 18.88 -20.77 31.24
N ALA A 138 17.71 -20.64 31.85
CA ALA A 138 17.59 -20.60 33.30
C ALA A 138 18.29 -21.86 33.81
N LYS A 139 19.43 -21.68 34.49
CA LYS A 139 20.03 -22.75 35.28
C LYS A 139 18.92 -23.17 36.24
N ARG A 140 18.33 -24.34 35.99
CA ARG A 140 17.48 -25.05 36.93
C ARG A 140 18.29 -25.10 38.23
N GLN A 141 17.94 -24.26 39.21
CA GLN A 141 18.47 -24.39 40.55
C GLN A 141 18.04 -25.79 41.00
N GLN A 142 19.01 -26.69 41.12
CA GLN A 142 18.85 -27.88 41.93
C GLN A 142 18.80 -27.37 43.37
N THR A 143 17.61 -27.03 43.85
CA THR A 143 17.36 -26.96 45.28
C THR A 143 17.52 -28.37 45.82
N SER A 144 18.69 -28.61 46.41
CA SER A 144 18.96 -29.74 47.27
C SER A 144 18.08 -29.62 48.52
N THR A 145 16.89 -30.21 48.48
CA THR A 145 16.16 -30.53 49.71
C THR A 145 16.39 -32.00 49.98
N THR A 146 17.32 -32.26 50.91
CA THR A 146 17.51 -33.57 51.53
C THR A 146 16.29 -33.86 52.39
N GLU A 147 15.29 -34.56 51.87
CA GLU A 147 14.34 -35.32 52.68
C GLU A 147 14.13 -36.70 52.05
N LYS A 148 14.45 -37.72 52.83
CA LYS A 148 14.26 -39.14 52.52
C LYS A 148 12.75 -39.50 52.57
N PRO A 149 12.37 -40.62 51.93
CA PRO A 149 11.08 -40.79 51.26
C PRO A 149 10.00 -41.34 52.20
N ASN A 150 8.74 -41.05 51.89
CA ASN A 150 7.64 -41.99 52.15
C ASN A 150 6.49 -41.76 51.17
N ASN A 151 6.45 -42.66 50.19
CA ASN A 151 5.28 -43.29 49.56
C ASN A 151 3.94 -42.52 49.53
N GLY A 152 3.59 -42.04 48.34
CA GLY A 152 2.23 -41.64 48.00
C GLY A 152 2.12 -41.34 46.50
N TRP A 153 1.57 -42.28 45.73
CA TRP A 153 1.28 -42.10 44.31
C TRP A 153 -0.02 -41.29 44.14
N CYS A 154 0.00 -40.26 43.31
CA CYS A 154 -1.23 -39.70 42.72
C CYS A 154 -1.06 -39.66 41.20
N ILE A 155 -1.82 -40.56 40.55
CA ILE A 155 -1.96 -40.70 39.11
C ILE A 155 -3.02 -39.68 38.69
N PHE A 156 -2.70 -38.77 37.78
CA PHE A 156 -3.69 -37.95 37.10
C PHE A 156 -4.40 -38.83 36.05
N LEU A 157 -5.69 -39.08 36.24
CA LEU A 157 -6.56 -39.62 35.20
C LEU A 157 -7.77 -38.69 35.00
N ASP A 158 -7.99 -38.38 33.73
CA ASP A 158 -9.00 -37.51 33.16
C ASP A 158 -10.46 -37.90 33.49
N HIS A 159 -11.34 -36.90 33.30
CA HIS A 159 -12.81 -36.93 33.23
C HIS A 159 -13.63 -36.80 34.54
N GLY A 160 -14.07 -35.55 34.78
CA GLY A 160 -15.49 -35.25 35.03
C GLY A 160 -16.00 -35.24 36.47
N LYS A 161 -16.46 -34.04 36.89
CA LYS A 161 -17.38 -33.70 37.99
C LYS A 161 -16.80 -33.55 39.40
N ASP A 162 -16.67 -32.27 39.77
CA ASP A 162 -17.21 -31.59 40.95
C ASP A 162 -17.23 -32.36 42.29
N GLY A 163 -16.43 -31.87 43.24
CA GLY A 163 -16.66 -32.15 44.65
C GLY A 163 -15.43 -31.94 45.53
N CYS A 164 -15.29 -30.75 46.11
CA CYS A 164 -14.41 -30.51 47.25
C CYS A 164 -14.89 -31.33 48.47
N GLY A 165 -13.98 -31.99 49.19
CA GLY A 165 -14.29 -32.62 50.47
C GLY A 165 -13.07 -33.23 51.15
N TRP A 166 -12.85 -32.83 52.41
CA TRP A 166 -11.66 -33.00 53.24
C TRP A 166 -11.51 -34.41 53.85
N VAL A 167 -10.26 -34.80 54.12
CA VAL A 167 -9.80 -35.19 55.47
C VAL A 167 -8.41 -34.60 55.69
#